data_AF-A0A3B8JAX6-F1
#
_entry.id   AF-A0A3B8JAX6-F1
#
_cell.length_a   1.000
_cell.length_b   1.000
_cell.length_c   1.000
_cell.angle_alpha   90.00
_cell.angle_beta   90.00
_cell.angle_gamma   90.00
#
_symmetry.space_group_name_H-M   'P 1'
#
loop_
_entity.id
_entity.type
_entity.pdbx_description
1 polymer ?
#
loop_
_entity_poly.entity_id
_entity_poly.type
_entity_poly.pdbx_seq_one_letter_code
_entity_poly.pdbx_strand_id
1 'polypeptide(L)'
;SQVFGVKDSEKTVAGIVGTAQRLFMRFMKRDFIGSFCGKTTLPLDLDGKQLLVFGLDRNNRDIVGPLLAAIIHMVVSRNVSRTVPRKDPLIVALDELPTLRLPELVRGLNEAREDGFCGILG
;
A
#
# COMPACT_ATOMS: atom_id res chain seq x y z
N SER A 1 -6.03 5.40 24.95
CA SER A 1 -7.04 5.14 26.01
C SER A 1 -8.47 5.61 25.70
N GLN A 2 -8.88 5.78 24.43
CA GLN A 2 -10.29 6.10 24.08
C GLN A 2 -11.09 4.90 23.54
N VAL A 3 -10.44 3.81 23.16
CA VAL A 3 -11.10 2.64 22.52
C VAL A 3 -11.85 1.75 23.52
N PHE A 4 -11.46 1.76 24.80
CA PHE A 4 -12.02 0.86 25.82
C PHE A 4 -13.29 1.38 26.52
N GLY A 5 -13.73 2.62 26.24
CA GLY A 5 -14.91 3.25 26.88
C GLY A 5 -16.23 3.10 26.12
N VAL A 6 -16.24 2.41 24.98
CA VAL A 6 -17.40 2.34 24.07
C VAL A 6 -18.25 1.07 24.28
N LYS A 7 -17.86 0.21 25.21
CA LYS A 7 -18.46 -1.12 25.39
C LYS A 7 -19.95 -1.08 25.77
N ASP A 8 -20.42 0.02 26.36
CA ASP A 8 -21.78 0.13 26.93
C ASP A 8 -22.74 1.05 26.13
N SER A 9 -22.37 1.51 24.94
CA SER A 9 -23.25 2.38 24.13
C SER A 9 -23.57 1.75 22.77
N GLU A 10 -24.67 0.99 22.70
CA GLU A 10 -25.16 0.34 21.47
C GLU A 10 -25.29 1.32 20.30
N LYS A 11 -25.74 2.56 20.54
CA LYS A 11 -25.83 3.60 19.49
C LYS A 11 -24.47 4.01 18.94
N THR A 12 -23.44 4.01 19.78
CA THR A 12 -22.07 4.35 19.38
C THR A 12 -21.42 3.18 18.63
N VAL A 13 -21.67 1.94 19.07
CA VAL A 13 -21.24 0.72 18.37
C VAL A 13 -21.89 0.66 16.98
N ALA A 14 -23.20 0.89 16.87
CA ALA A 14 -23.91 0.93 15.59
C ALA A 14 -23.39 2.05 14.67
N GLY A 15 -23.05 3.22 15.22
CA GLY A 15 -22.45 4.33 14.48
C GLY A 15 -21.06 3.98 13.93
N ILE A 16 -20.22 3.30 14.72
CA ILE A 16 -18.90 2.81 14.31
C ILE A 16 -19.05 1.78 13.19
N VAL A 17 -19.91 0.78 13.38
CA VAL A 17 -20.17 -0.26 12.38
C VAL A 17 -20.70 0.33 11.08
N GLY A 18 -21.67 1.26 11.14
CA GLY A 18 -22.23 1.90 9.96
C GLY A 18 -21.24 2.81 9.21
N THR A 19 -20.25 3.36 9.90
CA THR A 19 -19.16 4.13 9.28
C THR A 19 -18.13 3.20 8.62
N ALA A 20 -17.73 2.14 9.33
CA ALA A 20 -16.85 1.12 8.79
C ALA A 20 -17.45 0.44 7.55
N GLN A 21 -18.73 0.06 7.59
CA GLN A 21 -19.44 -0.52 6.45
C GLN A 21 -19.45 0.42 5.24
N ARG A 22 -19.70 1.72 5.42
CA ARG A 22 -19.62 2.70 4.31
C ARG A 22 -18.24 2.80 3.69
N LEU A 23 -17.18 2.69 4.51
CA LEU A 23 -15.81 2.67 4.04
C LEU A 23 -15.52 1.39 3.24
N PHE A 24 -15.87 0.23 3.81
CA PHE A 24 -15.63 -1.08 3.20
C PHE A 24 -16.49 -1.33 1.95
N MET A 25 -17.71 -0.79 1.86
CA MET A 25 -18.56 -0.91 0.67
C MET A 25 -17.89 -0.37 -0.59
N ARG A 26 -16.98 0.62 -0.48
CA ARG A 26 -16.22 1.14 -1.63
C ARG A 26 -15.24 0.09 -2.20
N PHE A 27 -14.71 -0.77 -1.34
CA PHE A 27 -13.82 -1.88 -1.71
C PHE A 27 -14.59 -3.16 -2.09
N MET A 28 -15.86 -3.25 -1.71
CA MET A 28 -16.74 -4.41 -1.98
C MET A 28 -17.51 -4.33 -3.31
N LYS A 29 -17.23 -3.33 -4.16
CA LYS A 29 -17.76 -3.33 -5.54
C LYS A 29 -17.31 -4.64 -6.22
N ARG A 30 -18.23 -5.27 -6.96
CA ARG A 30 -18.07 -6.61 -7.56
C ARG A 30 -16.75 -6.78 -8.32
N ASP A 31 -16.30 -5.72 -8.98
CA ASP A 31 -15.10 -5.73 -9.82
C ASP A 31 -13.78 -5.65 -9.01
N PHE A 32 -13.84 -5.25 -7.74
CA PHE A 32 -12.65 -5.01 -6.91
C PHE A 32 -12.45 -6.02 -5.79
N ILE A 33 -13.49 -6.72 -5.32
CA ILE A 33 -13.37 -7.75 -4.26
C ILE A 33 -12.26 -8.76 -4.55
N GLY A 34 -12.13 -9.20 -5.81
CA GLY A 34 -11.11 -10.17 -6.22
C GLY A 34 -9.67 -9.67 -6.09
N SER A 35 -9.44 -8.35 -6.07
CA SER A 35 -8.12 -7.75 -5.87
C SER A 35 -7.71 -7.67 -4.40
N PHE A 36 -8.67 -7.73 -3.46
CA PHE A 36 -8.40 -7.70 -2.01
C PHE A 36 -8.31 -9.08 -1.37
N CYS A 37 -8.93 -10.09 -1.98
CA CYS A 37 -9.06 -11.43 -1.40
C CYS A 37 -8.42 -12.48 -2.31
N GLY A 38 -7.52 -13.30 -1.77
CA GLY A 38 -6.91 -14.42 -2.48
C GLY A 38 -5.39 -14.45 -2.37
N LYS A 39 -4.76 -15.32 -3.16
CA LYS A 39 -3.29 -15.35 -3.29
C LYS A 39 -2.87 -14.29 -4.31
N THR A 40 -1.95 -13.42 -3.90
CA THR A 40 -1.35 -12.46 -4.82
C THR A 40 -0.52 -13.17 -5.88
N THR A 41 -0.61 -12.69 -7.12
CA THR A 41 0.30 -13.08 -8.21
C THR A 41 1.54 -12.19 -8.27
N LEU A 42 1.61 -11.14 -7.44
CA LEU A 42 2.72 -10.21 -7.41
C LEU A 42 3.95 -10.89 -6.79
N PRO A 43 5.13 -10.81 -7.44
CA PRO A 43 6.38 -11.24 -6.82
C PRO A 43 6.69 -10.30 -5.64
N LEU A 44 6.51 -10.81 -4.42
CA LEU A 44 6.74 -10.03 -3.20
C LEU A 44 8.22 -9.82 -2.91
N ASP A 45 9.04 -10.78 -3.34
CA ASP A 45 10.50 -10.75 -3.24
C ASP A 45 11.09 -10.51 -4.62
N LEU A 46 11.68 -9.32 -4.80
CA LEU A 46 12.20 -8.85 -6.07
C LEU A 46 13.71 -9.13 -6.10
N ASP A 47 14.10 -10.28 -6.63
CA ASP A 47 15.51 -10.72 -6.67
C ASP A 47 15.99 -10.89 -8.12
N GLY A 48 17.23 -10.45 -8.39
CA GLY A 48 17.80 -10.47 -9.73
C GLY A 48 17.10 -9.51 -10.71
N LYS A 49 17.09 -9.88 -12.01
CA LYS A 49 16.53 -9.05 -13.07
C LYS A 49 15.01 -9.21 -13.16
N GLN A 50 14.28 -8.40 -12.41
CA GLN A 50 12.82 -8.33 -12.44
C GLN A 50 12.34 -6.89 -12.58
N LEU A 51 11.24 -6.69 -13.32
CA LEU A 51 10.58 -5.40 -13.48
C LEU A 51 9.10 -5.56 -13.14
N LEU A 52 8.65 -4.78 -12.16
CA LEU A 52 7.25 -4.70 -11.78
C LEU A 52 6.71 -3.32 -12.17
N VAL A 53 5.70 -3.31 -13.06
CA VAL A 53 5.05 -2.09 -13.52
C VAL A 53 3.61 -2.08 -13.03
N PHE A 54 3.21 -1.01 -12.36
CA PHE A 54 1.84 -0.83 -11.91
C PHE A 54 1.09 0.13 -12.84
N GLY A 55 0.05 -0.38 -13.49
CA GLY A 55 -0.89 0.43 -14.24
C GLY A 55 -2.06 0.86 -13.35
N LEU A 56 -2.40 2.14 -13.36
CA LEU A 56 -3.58 2.66 -12.69
C LEU A 56 -4.70 2.87 -13.70
N ASP A 57 -5.86 2.26 -13.46
CA ASP A 57 -7.07 2.58 -14.22
C ASP A 57 -7.55 3.99 -13.83
N ARG A 58 -7.43 4.92 -14.77
CA ARG A 58 -7.79 6.34 -14.59
C ARG A 58 -9.27 6.53 -14.24
N ASN A 59 -10.16 5.68 -14.73
CA ASN A 59 -11.59 5.79 -14.47
C ASN A 59 -11.96 5.42 -13.03
N ASN A 60 -11.13 4.60 -12.39
CA ASN A 60 -11.33 4.09 -11.04
C ASN A 60 -10.23 4.58 -10.07
N ARG A 61 -9.57 5.70 -10.40
CA ARG A 61 -8.44 6.26 -9.65
C ARG A 61 -8.71 6.41 -8.15
N ASP A 62 -9.88 6.91 -7.77
CA ASP A 62 -10.22 7.14 -6.36
C ASP A 62 -10.42 5.84 -5.56
N ILE A 63 -10.69 4.74 -6.24
CA ILE A 63 -10.91 3.41 -5.64
C ILE A 63 -9.60 2.63 -5.62
N VAL A 64 -8.87 2.62 -6.74
CA VAL A 64 -7.66 1.81 -6.93
C VAL A 64 -6.40 2.51 -6.43
N GLY A 65 -6.36 3.85 -6.44
CA GLY A 65 -5.20 4.63 -6.01
C GLY A 65 -4.71 4.29 -4.61
N PRO A 66 -5.59 4.26 -3.58
CA PRO A 66 -5.20 3.85 -2.23
C PRO A 66 -4.67 2.41 -2.15
N LEU A 67 -5.29 1.48 -2.89
CA LEU A 67 -4.84 0.09 -2.96
C LEU A 67 -3.45 0.00 -3.60
N LEU A 68 -3.24 0.70 -4.70
CA LEU A 68 -1.96 0.73 -5.39
C LEU A 68 -0.87 1.32 -4.50
N ALA A 69 -1.14 2.44 -3.83
CA ALA A 69 -0.21 3.04 -2.89
C ALA A 69 0.17 2.07 -1.76
N ALA A 70 -0.81 1.34 -1.20
CA ALA A 70 -0.56 0.32 -0.19
C ALA A 70 0.31 -0.84 -0.71
N ILE A 71 0.05 -1.32 -1.92
CA ILE A 71 0.86 -2.38 -2.55
C ILE A 71 2.29 -1.92 -2.79
N ILE A 72 2.48 -0.72 -3.38
CA ILE A 72 3.82 -0.14 -3.59
C ILE A 72 4.56 -0.06 -2.26
N HIS A 73 3.91 0.50 -1.23
CA HIS A 73 4.49 0.59 0.10
C HIS A 73 4.92 -0.78 0.64
N MET A 74 4.04 -1.79 0.59
CA MET A 74 4.36 -3.14 1.08
C MET A 74 5.50 -3.79 0.30
N VAL A 75 5.51 -3.69 -1.03
CA VAL A 75 6.55 -4.28 -1.88
C VAL A 75 7.89 -3.61 -1.59
N VAL A 76 7.94 -2.28 -1.55
CA VAL A 76 9.17 -1.54 -1.27
C VAL A 76 9.68 -1.86 0.13
N SER A 77 8.84 -1.73 1.17
CA SER A 77 9.24 -2.00 2.55
C SER A 77 9.70 -3.44 2.76
N ARG A 78 9.03 -4.43 2.15
CA ARG A 78 9.48 -5.83 2.23
C ARG A 78 10.85 -6.06 1.60
N ASN A 79 11.14 -5.39 0.49
CA ASN A 79 12.39 -5.61 -0.24
C ASN A 79 13.56 -4.84 0.36
N VAL A 80 13.29 -3.72 1.00
CA VAL A 80 14.29 -2.85 1.63
C VAL A 80 14.58 -3.32 3.06
N SER A 81 13.56 -3.62 3.87
CA SER A 81 13.72 -4.01 5.28
C SER A 81 14.00 -5.51 5.47
N ARG A 82 14.78 -6.12 4.57
CA ARG A 82 15.11 -7.55 4.63
C ARG A 82 16.17 -7.81 5.69
N THR A 83 16.10 -8.98 6.34
CA THR A 83 17.14 -9.42 7.29
C THR A 83 18.50 -9.63 6.61
N VAL A 84 18.48 -10.10 5.36
CA VAL A 84 19.66 -10.18 4.51
C VAL A 84 19.62 -8.99 3.55
N PRO A 85 20.61 -8.08 3.60
CA PRO A 85 20.66 -6.93 2.70
C PRO A 85 20.62 -7.35 1.23
N ARG A 86 20.02 -6.49 0.40
CA ARG A 86 19.98 -6.73 -1.04
C ARG A 86 21.40 -6.68 -1.62
N LYS A 87 21.68 -7.58 -2.57
CA LYS A 87 22.91 -7.52 -3.37
C LYS A 87 22.79 -6.54 -4.54
N ASP A 88 21.58 -6.39 -5.07
CA ASP A 88 21.26 -5.53 -6.20
C ASP A 88 20.33 -4.39 -5.77
N PRO A 89 20.52 -3.17 -6.29
CA PRO A 89 19.68 -2.04 -5.93
C PRO A 89 18.22 -2.25 -6.35
N LEU A 90 17.29 -1.81 -5.52
CA LEU A 90 15.87 -1.73 -5.84
C LEU A 90 15.57 -0.34 -6.42
N ILE A 91 15.39 -0.27 -7.74
CA ILE A 91 14.98 0.96 -8.42
C ILE A 91 13.47 1.11 -8.29
N VAL A 92 13.03 2.24 -7.72
CA VAL A 92 11.61 2.59 -7.57
C VAL A 92 11.37 3.91 -8.29
N ALA A 93 10.75 3.83 -9.47
CA ALA A 93 10.34 5.00 -10.24
C ALA A 93 8.88 5.34 -9.93
N LEU A 94 8.62 6.55 -9.45
CA LEU A 94 7.29 7.04 -9.11
C LEU A 94 6.98 8.28 -9.95
N ASP A 95 5.90 8.20 -10.71
CA ASP A 95 5.31 9.30 -11.47
C ASP A 95 4.05 9.81 -10.74
N GLU A 96 3.71 11.08 -10.92
CA GLU A 96 2.58 11.76 -10.30
C GLU A 96 2.52 11.64 -8.76
N LEU A 97 3.66 11.81 -8.09
CA LEU A 97 3.84 11.62 -6.65
C LEU A 97 2.78 12.29 -5.73
N PRO A 98 2.29 13.52 -5.99
CA PRO A 98 1.25 14.16 -5.17
C PRO A 98 -0.06 13.36 -5.07
N THR A 99 -0.29 12.48 -6.04
CA THR A 99 -1.52 11.69 -6.18
C THR A 99 -1.46 10.34 -5.46
N LEU A 100 -0.26 9.92 -5.04
CA LEU A 100 -0.02 8.71 -4.28
C LEU A 100 0.34 9.06 -2.83
N ARG A 101 -0.29 8.41 -1.86
CA ARG A 101 0.01 8.60 -0.44
C ARG A 101 1.01 7.53 0.01
N LEU A 102 2.29 7.89 0.04
CA LEU A 102 3.40 7.02 0.46
C LEU A 102 4.14 7.64 1.67
N PRO A 103 3.61 7.47 2.91
CA PRO A 103 4.14 8.16 4.09
C PRO A 103 5.59 7.82 4.42
N GLU A 104 6.01 6.58 4.16
CA GLU A 104 7.37 6.09 4.45
C GLU A 104 8.38 6.39 3.33
N LEU A 105 7.96 7.03 2.24
CA LEU A 105 8.84 7.29 1.10
C LEU A 105 10.01 8.20 1.48
N VAL A 106 9.76 9.25 2.27
CA VAL A 106 10.80 10.18 2.71
C VAL A 106 11.85 9.46 3.56
N ARG A 107 11.42 8.57 4.45
CA ARG A 107 12.33 7.74 5.23
C ARG A 107 13.17 6.83 4.32
N GLY A 108 12.51 6.16 3.36
CA GLY A 108 13.19 5.32 2.37
C GLY A 108 14.25 6.06 1.57
N LEU A 109 13.95 7.28 1.11
CA LEU A 109 14.90 8.12 0.36
C LEU A 109 16.13 8.53 1.19
N ASN A 110 15.98 8.67 2.50
CA ASN A 110 17.03 9.17 3.39
C ASN A 110 17.87 8.05 4.00
N GLU A 111 17.22 7.05 4.56
CA GLU A 111 17.84 6.05 5.45
C GLU A 111 18.09 4.73 4.72
N ALA A 112 17.27 4.37 3.74
CA ALA A 112 17.30 3.03 3.16
C ALA A 112 18.29 2.84 1.99
N ARG A 113 19.23 3.78 1.81
CA ARG A 113 20.25 3.70 0.77
C ARG A 113 21.19 2.52 1.00
N GLU A 114 21.55 2.27 2.26
CA GLU A 114 22.41 1.15 2.64
C GLU A 114 21.75 -0.22 2.39
N ASP A 115 20.42 -0.25 2.44
CA ASP A 115 19.59 -1.42 2.11
C ASP A 115 19.34 -1.59 0.61
N GLY A 116 19.90 -0.71 -0.22
CA GLY A 116 19.84 -0.76 -1.68
C GLY A 116 18.64 -0.04 -2.31
N PHE A 117 17.92 0.80 -1.58
CA PHE A 117 16.82 1.60 -2.15
C PHE A 117 17.34 2.73 -3.06
N CYS A 118 16.77 2.86 -4.26
CA CYS A 118 17.04 3.94 -5.19
C CYS A 118 15.73 4.48 -5.78
N GLY A 119 15.29 5.65 -5.30
CA GLY A 119 14.08 6.31 -5.78
C GLY A 119 14.34 7.26 -6.94
N ILE A 120 13.51 7.18 -7.98
CA ILE A 120 13.43 8.17 -9.08
C ILE A 120 12.05 8.79 -9.02
N LEU A 121 11.97 10.11 -8.83
CA LEU A 121 10.73 10.83 -8.63
C LEU A 121 10.50 11.79 -9.80
N GLY A 122 9.32 11.69 -10.42
CA GLY A 122 8.86 12.56 -11.51
C GLY A 122 7.76 13.53 -11.08
#